data_AF-A0AA43IS57-F1
#
_entry.id   AF-A0AA43IS57-F1
#
_cell.length_a   1.000
_cell.length_b   1.000
_cell.length_c   1.000
_cell.angle_alpha   90.00
_cell.angle_beta   90.00
_cell.angle_gamma   90.00
#
_symmetry.space_group_name_H-M   'P 1'
#
loop_
_entity.id
_entity.type
_entity.pdbx_description
1 polymer ?
#
loop_
_entity_poly.entity_id
_entity_poly.type
_entity_poly.pdbx_seq_one_letter_code
_entity_poly.pdbx_strand_id
1 'polypeptide(L)'
;MTTIEVFGDATRGGEWASVRLWVRGDVVVDAHAAGLERSLAGLTLLEAATVSGEPLAVEALASALGQVFVALPEPGRAVVAMSGGVDSAVALLRAAPNAIGVTLRLWQDPGAPDVERACCSPTAVAAARSTCHSLGVPHVTLDLREEFRRAVVQPFSAGYEAGETPNPCIRCNGAFRFDELLAFTSRAGAETLWTGHYARVVERQGKFLIARGVDVRKDQSYMLATLSSDALARVRFPLGEQSKEETRAEAAAAGLAAAGGRESQEACFLGGGDYRDFLAREGLATESGAILDAGGKVLGRHDGYWRFTSGQRRGLGVAATRPLYVLRTEPSSNSVVVGPKEDLAVTRVDAEGALYVPVSRGEAKLRYGSPAVPAVVSAANGGFSLELEEAVNAVARGQVAVVYYDDAVVGAGVITDVA
;
A
#
# COMPACT_ATOMS: atom_id res chain seq x y z
N MET A 1 -6.12 22.70 29.20
CA MET A 1 -6.51 21.76 28.13
C MET A 1 -7.89 21.22 28.44
N THR A 2 -8.79 21.22 27.46
CA THR A 2 -10.14 20.67 27.59
C THR A 2 -10.07 19.14 27.69
N THR A 3 -10.92 18.53 28.51
CA THR A 3 -11.05 17.07 28.55
C THR A 3 -11.90 16.61 27.35
N ILE A 4 -11.41 15.62 26.62
CA ILE A 4 -12.08 15.01 25.45
C ILE A 4 -12.54 13.62 25.86
N GLU A 5 -13.77 13.26 25.50
CA GLU A 5 -14.29 11.91 25.65
C GLU A 5 -14.13 11.16 24.31
N VAL A 6 -13.54 9.96 24.36
CA VAL A 6 -13.43 9.07 23.20
C VAL A 6 -13.95 7.68 23.53
N PHE A 7 -14.38 6.98 22.48
CA PHE A 7 -14.94 5.64 22.58
C PHE A 7 -14.29 4.73 21.55
N GLY A 8 -13.94 3.52 21.95
CA GLY A 8 -13.49 2.46 21.05
C GLY A 8 -14.24 1.17 21.35
N ASP A 9 -14.48 0.39 20.32
CA ASP A 9 -15.14 -0.91 20.38
C ASP A 9 -14.36 -1.96 19.59
N ALA A 10 -14.64 -3.21 19.93
CA ALA A 10 -14.15 -4.37 19.20
C ALA A 10 -15.18 -5.49 19.25
N THR A 11 -15.35 -6.19 18.13
CA THR A 11 -16.34 -7.26 17.98
C THR A 11 -15.71 -8.43 17.24
N ARG A 12 -15.84 -9.64 17.78
CA ARG A 12 -15.37 -10.87 17.12
C ARG A 12 -16.26 -12.05 17.53
N GLY A 13 -16.75 -12.81 16.55
CA GLY A 13 -17.50 -14.04 16.82
C GLY A 13 -18.81 -13.85 17.62
N GLY A 14 -19.40 -12.66 17.61
CA GLY A 14 -20.60 -12.32 18.39
C GLY A 14 -20.30 -11.79 19.80
N GLU A 15 -19.05 -11.83 20.24
CA GLU A 15 -18.58 -11.15 21.45
C GLU A 15 -18.20 -9.70 21.12
N TRP A 16 -18.32 -8.81 22.12
CA TRP A 16 -17.95 -7.41 21.99
C TRP A 16 -17.32 -6.88 23.28
N ALA A 17 -16.46 -5.88 23.14
CA ALA A 17 -15.97 -5.08 24.24
C ALA A 17 -15.98 -3.60 23.84
N SER A 18 -15.99 -2.74 24.84
CA SER A 18 -15.88 -1.29 24.63
C SER A 18 -15.02 -0.64 25.68
N VAL A 19 -14.36 0.44 25.29
CA VAL A 19 -13.55 1.28 26.15
C VAL A 19 -13.97 2.73 25.93
N ARG A 20 -14.21 3.44 27.02
CA ARG A 20 -14.45 4.88 27.02
C ARG A 20 -13.36 5.57 27.83
N LEU A 21 -12.73 6.59 27.26
CA LEU A 21 -11.65 7.34 27.90
C LEU A 21 -12.03 8.82 27.99
N TRP A 22 -11.69 9.45 29.11
CA TRP A 22 -11.67 10.89 29.26
C TRP A 22 -10.22 11.34 29.32
N VAL A 23 -9.78 12.08 28.31
CA VAL A 23 -8.37 12.41 28.11
C VAL A 23 -8.17 13.92 28.20
N ARG A 24 -7.10 14.35 28.87
CA ARG A 24 -6.69 15.76 28.93
C ARG A 24 -5.22 15.86 28.54
N GLY A 25 -4.95 16.37 27.34
CA GLY A 25 -3.60 16.35 26.78
C GLY A 25 -3.21 14.91 26.43
N ASP A 26 -2.13 14.43 27.02
CA ASP A 26 -1.62 13.06 26.88
C ASP A 26 -1.94 12.17 28.08
N VAL A 27 -2.80 12.59 29.01
CA VAL A 27 -3.14 11.83 30.22
C VAL A 27 -4.61 11.40 30.23
N VAL A 28 -4.86 10.14 30.58
CA VAL A 28 -6.19 9.59 30.86
C VAL A 28 -6.64 10.06 32.23
N VAL A 29 -7.66 10.91 32.28
CA VAL A 29 -8.25 11.44 33.51
C VAL A 29 -9.16 10.39 34.16
N ASP A 30 -9.93 9.68 33.35
CA ASP A 30 -10.84 8.61 33.78
C ASP A 30 -11.07 7.62 32.62
N ALA A 31 -11.51 6.41 32.94
CA ALA A 31 -11.79 5.39 31.94
C ALA A 31 -12.82 4.36 32.39
N HIS A 32 -13.70 3.96 31.48
CA HIS A 32 -14.47 2.73 31.58
C HIS A 32 -13.88 1.70 30.63
N ALA A 33 -13.16 0.72 31.17
CA ALA A 33 -12.38 -0.24 30.38
C ALA A 33 -12.35 -1.63 31.04
N ALA A 34 -13.51 -2.30 31.08
CA ALA A 34 -13.60 -3.65 31.62
C ALA A 34 -12.76 -4.64 30.78
N GLY A 35 -12.20 -5.65 31.45
CA GLY A 35 -11.34 -6.67 30.82
C GLY A 35 -9.86 -6.28 30.71
N LEU A 36 -9.46 -5.07 31.13
CA LEU A 36 -8.04 -4.69 31.23
C LEU A 36 -7.43 -5.08 32.59
N GLU A 37 -6.13 -5.37 32.61
CA GLU A 37 -5.42 -5.84 33.81
C GLU A 37 -5.22 -4.76 34.88
N ARG A 38 -5.34 -3.47 34.53
CA ARG A 38 -5.21 -2.35 35.47
C ARG A 38 -6.05 -1.15 35.05
N SER A 39 -6.28 -0.26 36.01
CA SER A 39 -6.88 1.05 35.74
C SER A 39 -5.99 1.89 34.83
N LEU A 40 -6.64 2.63 33.92
CA LEU A 40 -6.00 3.57 33.01
C LEU A 40 -5.94 4.99 33.57
N ALA A 41 -6.73 5.32 34.59
CA ALA A 41 -6.78 6.66 35.15
C ALA A 41 -5.41 7.06 35.73
N GLY A 42 -4.93 8.24 35.34
CA GLY A 42 -3.62 8.78 35.69
C GLY A 42 -2.47 8.35 34.77
N LEU A 43 -2.69 7.39 33.87
CA LEU A 43 -1.67 6.99 32.88
C LEU A 43 -1.59 8.01 31.74
N THR A 44 -0.39 8.17 31.20
CA THR A 44 -0.22 8.77 29.87
C THR A 44 -0.82 7.85 28.80
N LEU A 45 -1.13 8.39 27.61
CA LEU A 45 -1.61 7.61 26.48
C LEU A 45 -0.58 6.56 26.04
N LEU A 46 0.71 6.85 26.20
CA LEU A 46 1.80 5.93 25.94
C LEU A 46 1.78 4.74 26.90
N GLU A 47 1.66 4.99 28.21
CA GLU A 47 1.56 3.94 29.23
C GLU A 47 0.27 3.13 29.06
N ALA A 48 -0.86 3.79 28.78
CA ALA A 48 -2.13 3.14 28.51
C ALA A 48 -2.04 2.15 27.33
N ALA A 49 -1.29 2.49 26.27
CA ALA A 49 -1.09 1.63 25.11
C ALA A 49 -0.29 0.34 25.38
N THR A 50 0.37 0.23 26.54
CA THR A 50 1.05 -0.99 27.00
C THR A 50 0.18 -1.87 27.89
N VAL A 51 -1.02 -1.42 28.27
CA VAL A 51 -1.88 -2.18 29.18
C VAL A 51 -2.46 -3.41 28.49
N SER A 52 -2.19 -4.57 29.08
CA SER A 52 -2.71 -5.87 28.66
C SER A 52 -4.09 -6.15 29.26
N GLY A 53 -4.72 -7.21 28.78
CA GLY A 53 -6.06 -7.62 29.19
C GLY A 53 -6.67 -8.62 28.23
N GLU A 54 -7.97 -8.80 28.35
CA GLU A 54 -8.77 -9.60 27.43
C GLU A 54 -8.62 -9.08 25.99
N PRO A 55 -8.49 -9.96 24.98
CA PRO A 55 -8.15 -9.55 23.61
C PRO A 55 -9.07 -8.47 23.01
N LEU A 56 -10.38 -8.57 23.24
CA LEU A 56 -11.36 -7.58 22.76
C LEU A 56 -11.29 -6.26 23.53
N ALA A 57 -11.06 -6.29 24.84
CA ALA A 57 -10.90 -5.08 25.65
C ALA A 57 -9.68 -4.26 25.22
N VAL A 58 -8.54 -4.95 24.98
CA VAL A 58 -7.32 -4.30 24.49
C VAL A 58 -7.52 -3.75 23.06
N GLU A 59 -8.36 -4.38 22.25
CA GLU A 59 -8.63 -3.92 20.88
C GLU A 59 -9.48 -2.65 20.89
N ALA A 60 -10.53 -2.64 21.71
CA ALA A 60 -11.35 -1.48 21.98
C ALA A 60 -10.50 -0.32 22.54
N LEU A 61 -9.55 -0.61 23.45
CA LEU A 61 -8.59 0.38 23.95
C LEU A 61 -7.72 0.95 22.82
N ALA A 62 -7.10 0.10 21.99
CA ALA A 62 -6.25 0.55 20.89
C ALA A 62 -7.01 1.44 19.89
N SER A 63 -8.28 1.12 19.63
CA SER A 63 -9.19 1.91 18.80
C SER A 63 -9.54 3.27 19.43
N ALA A 64 -9.82 3.31 20.74
CA ALA A 64 -10.08 4.54 21.48
C ALA A 64 -8.85 5.45 21.50
N LEU A 65 -7.67 4.88 21.78
CA LEU A 65 -6.41 5.61 21.82
C LEU A 65 -6.07 6.24 20.48
N GLY A 66 -6.23 5.52 19.35
CA GLY A 66 -5.90 6.03 18.01
C GLY A 66 -6.52 7.39 17.67
N GLN A 67 -7.71 7.68 18.21
CA GLN A 67 -8.42 8.94 17.99
C GLN A 67 -7.74 10.15 18.63
N VAL A 68 -7.07 9.96 19.77
CA VAL A 68 -6.50 11.05 20.58
C VAL A 68 -5.01 10.91 20.86
N PHE A 69 -4.36 9.85 20.36
CA PHE A 69 -2.99 9.54 20.69
C PHE A 69 -2.06 10.71 20.38
N VAL A 70 -1.35 11.15 21.42
CA VAL A 70 -0.26 12.12 21.39
C VAL A 70 0.72 11.71 22.49
N ALA A 71 2.00 12.00 22.27
CA ALA A 71 3.03 11.81 23.29
C ALA A 71 4.06 12.94 23.19
N LEU A 72 4.69 13.28 24.31
CA LEU A 72 5.77 14.25 24.32
C LEU A 72 6.93 13.80 23.42
N PRO A 73 7.59 14.70 22.67
CA PRO A 73 8.76 14.37 21.86
C PRO A 73 9.85 13.69 22.68
N GLU A 74 10.40 12.59 22.16
CA GLU A 74 11.54 11.89 22.76
C GLU A 74 12.60 11.58 21.69
N PRO A 75 13.85 12.05 21.86
CA PRO A 75 14.93 11.75 20.94
C PRO A 75 15.14 10.25 20.76
N GLY A 76 15.36 9.82 19.52
CA GLY A 76 15.56 8.42 19.18
C GLY A 76 14.29 7.55 19.21
N ARG A 77 13.11 8.10 19.53
CA ARG A 77 11.86 7.33 19.46
C ARG A 77 11.48 7.04 18.02
N ALA A 78 11.11 5.79 17.75
CA ALA A 78 10.64 5.33 16.46
C ALA A 78 9.16 4.91 16.50
N VAL A 79 8.41 5.24 15.46
CA VAL A 79 7.14 4.57 15.16
C VAL A 79 7.42 3.43 14.18
N VAL A 80 6.84 2.26 14.42
CA VAL A 80 6.97 1.11 13.53
C VAL A 80 5.61 0.73 12.96
N ALA A 81 5.51 0.71 11.62
CA ALA A 81 4.29 0.28 10.94
C ALA A 81 4.15 -1.25 11.01
N MET A 82 3.13 -1.72 11.73
CA MET A 82 2.89 -3.12 12.04
C MET A 82 1.78 -3.70 11.17
N SER A 83 2.14 -4.66 10.30
CA SER A 83 1.20 -5.42 9.46
C SER A 83 0.78 -6.76 10.06
N GLY A 84 1.34 -7.12 11.23
CA GLY A 84 1.18 -8.45 11.84
C GLY A 84 2.04 -9.54 11.20
N GLY A 85 2.82 -9.21 10.17
CA GLY A 85 3.75 -10.12 9.52
C GLY A 85 5.16 -10.11 10.15
N VAL A 86 5.94 -11.15 9.82
CA VAL A 86 7.32 -11.33 10.31
C VAL A 86 8.23 -10.14 10.01
N ASP A 87 8.05 -9.47 8.86
CA ASP A 87 8.92 -8.35 8.45
C ASP A 87 8.74 -7.15 9.37
N SER A 88 7.49 -6.77 9.68
CA SER A 88 7.22 -5.70 10.64
C SER A 88 7.62 -6.08 12.07
N ALA A 89 7.54 -7.36 12.43
CA ALA A 89 7.98 -7.85 13.73
C ALA A 89 9.49 -7.69 13.93
N VAL A 90 10.30 -8.02 12.92
CA VAL A 90 11.76 -7.79 12.96
C VAL A 90 12.10 -6.31 12.93
N ALA A 91 11.39 -5.50 12.14
CA ALA A 91 11.55 -4.04 12.17
C ALA A 91 11.28 -3.47 13.58
N LEU A 92 10.26 -3.99 14.27
CA LEU A 92 9.94 -3.61 15.64
C LEU A 92 11.02 -4.04 16.63
N LEU A 93 11.48 -5.29 16.53
CA LEU A 93 12.55 -5.83 17.36
C LEU A 93 13.80 -4.95 17.33
N ARG A 94 14.17 -4.44 16.15
CA ARG A 94 15.34 -3.56 15.98
C ARG A 94 15.14 -2.14 16.47
N ALA A 95 13.90 -1.65 16.49
CA ALA A 95 13.56 -0.31 16.98
C ALA A 95 13.30 -0.27 18.50
N ALA A 96 13.01 -1.42 19.11
CA ALA A 96 12.81 -1.55 20.55
C ALA A 96 14.10 -1.21 21.34
N PRO A 97 13.99 -0.75 22.61
CA PRO A 97 12.76 -0.57 23.37
C PRO A 97 12.04 0.77 23.13
N ASN A 98 12.69 1.76 22.51
CA ASN A 98 12.11 3.10 22.30
C ASN A 98 11.25 3.16 21.02
N ALA A 99 10.30 2.24 20.91
CA ALA A 99 9.42 2.11 19.77
C ALA A 99 7.95 2.25 20.16
N ILE A 100 7.12 2.65 19.19
CA ILE A 100 5.66 2.56 19.26
C ILE A 100 5.20 1.80 18.01
N GLY A 101 4.51 0.68 18.21
CA GLY A 101 3.87 -0.04 17.12
C GLY A 101 2.58 0.65 16.70
N VAL A 102 2.36 0.82 15.38
CA VAL A 102 1.10 1.35 14.84
C VAL A 102 0.55 0.44 13.75
N THR A 103 -0.74 0.14 13.80
CA THR A 103 -1.44 -0.59 12.74
C THR A 103 -2.53 0.28 12.14
N LEU A 104 -2.66 0.25 10.81
CA LEU A 104 -3.74 0.93 10.10
C LEU A 104 -4.88 -0.05 9.84
N ARG A 105 -6.10 0.29 10.25
CA ARG A 105 -7.32 -0.41 9.86
C ARG A 105 -7.88 0.28 8.61
N LEU A 106 -7.88 -0.44 7.50
CA LEU A 106 -8.25 0.09 6.18
C LEU A 106 -9.55 -0.55 5.68
N TRP A 107 -10.23 0.12 4.75
CA TRP A 107 -11.48 -0.37 4.19
C TRP A 107 -11.25 -1.63 3.36
N GLN A 108 -12.20 -2.56 3.46
CA GLN A 108 -12.23 -3.82 2.73
C GLN A 108 -13.59 -3.97 2.09
N ASP A 109 -13.64 -4.57 0.91
CA ASP A 109 -14.89 -4.87 0.22
C ASP A 109 -15.76 -5.82 1.06
N PRO A 110 -16.98 -5.43 1.45
CA PRO A 110 -17.91 -6.32 2.15
C PRO A 110 -18.27 -7.58 1.35
N GLY A 111 -18.13 -7.53 0.01
CA GLY A 111 -18.29 -8.67 -0.89
C GLY A 111 -17.01 -9.47 -1.14
N ALA A 112 -15.90 -9.14 -0.48
CA ALA A 112 -14.65 -9.88 -0.62
C ALA A 112 -14.79 -11.32 -0.09
N PRO A 113 -14.19 -12.32 -0.76
CA PRO A 113 -14.33 -13.70 -0.34
C PRO A 113 -13.55 -14.02 0.94
N ASP A 114 -12.46 -13.28 1.22
CA ASP A 114 -11.58 -13.55 2.35
C ASP A 114 -10.94 -12.26 2.90
N VAL A 115 -11.58 -11.67 3.91
CA VAL A 115 -11.10 -10.48 4.63
C VAL A 115 -9.77 -10.71 5.37
N GLU A 116 -9.41 -11.97 5.65
CA GLU A 116 -8.16 -12.32 6.33
C GLU A 116 -6.93 -12.22 5.41
N ARG A 117 -7.13 -12.02 4.11
CA ARG A 117 -6.02 -11.75 3.17
C ARG A 117 -5.49 -10.32 3.22
N ALA A 118 -6.24 -9.40 3.82
CA ALA A 118 -5.79 -8.02 3.95
C ALA A 118 -4.72 -7.91 5.05
N CYS A 119 -3.69 -7.08 4.81
CA CYS A 119 -2.65 -6.79 5.81
C CYS A 119 -3.17 -6.11 7.09
N CYS A 120 -4.44 -5.72 7.11
CA CYS A 120 -5.14 -5.08 8.21
C CYS A 120 -6.35 -5.91 8.69
N SER A 121 -6.36 -7.22 8.44
CA SER A 121 -7.41 -8.10 8.96
C SER A 121 -7.45 -8.09 10.50
N PRO A 122 -8.59 -8.45 11.12
CA PRO A 122 -8.67 -8.56 12.58
C PRO A 122 -7.57 -9.46 13.18
N THR A 123 -7.25 -10.58 12.52
CA THR A 123 -6.17 -11.47 12.96
C THR A 123 -4.80 -10.80 12.83
N ALA A 124 -4.55 -10.07 11.73
CA ALA A 124 -3.29 -9.35 11.53
C ALA A 124 -3.10 -8.23 12.56
N VAL A 125 -4.15 -7.47 12.88
CA VAL A 125 -4.13 -6.42 13.92
C VAL A 125 -3.86 -7.03 15.31
N ALA A 126 -4.50 -8.16 15.64
CA ALA A 126 -4.25 -8.87 16.88
C ALA A 126 -2.81 -9.39 16.98
N ALA A 127 -2.27 -9.95 15.88
CA ALA A 127 -0.89 -10.43 15.81
C ALA A 127 0.13 -9.29 15.96
N ALA A 128 -0.10 -8.16 15.28
CA ALA A 128 0.71 -6.95 15.41
C ALA A 128 0.79 -6.47 16.86
N ARG A 129 -0.36 -6.34 17.51
CA ARG A 129 -0.47 -5.91 18.91
C ARG A 129 0.21 -6.88 19.87
N SER A 130 -0.06 -8.18 19.73
CA SER A 130 0.57 -9.22 20.55
C SER A 130 2.08 -9.20 20.44
N THR A 131 2.62 -8.98 19.23
CA THR A 131 4.07 -8.82 18.99
C THR A 131 4.64 -7.60 19.71
N CYS A 132 3.91 -6.47 19.71
CA CYS A 132 4.33 -5.27 20.44
C CYS A 132 4.37 -5.52 21.94
N HIS A 133 3.29 -6.07 22.50
CA HIS A 133 3.18 -6.35 23.93
C HIS A 133 4.19 -7.38 24.41
N SER A 134 4.51 -8.41 23.62
CA SER A 134 5.57 -9.37 23.98
C SER A 134 6.97 -8.75 24.07
N LEU A 135 7.17 -7.61 23.40
CA LEU A 135 8.41 -6.83 23.45
C LEU A 135 8.34 -5.64 24.43
N GLY A 136 7.23 -5.50 25.18
CA GLY A 136 6.99 -4.37 26.08
C GLY A 136 6.78 -3.04 25.36
N VAL A 137 6.45 -3.06 24.07
CA VAL A 137 6.26 -1.87 23.23
C VAL A 137 4.76 -1.50 23.16
N PRO A 138 4.40 -0.21 23.31
CA PRO A 138 3.02 0.25 23.11
C PRO A 138 2.52 0.01 21.69
N HIS A 139 1.23 -0.27 21.56
CA HIS A 139 0.57 -0.45 20.26
C HIS A 139 -0.66 0.45 20.12
N VAL A 140 -0.84 1.02 18.92
CA VAL A 140 -1.98 1.87 18.57
C VAL A 140 -2.59 1.40 17.25
N THR A 141 -3.92 1.43 17.14
CA THR A 141 -4.63 1.20 15.88
C THR A 141 -5.25 2.50 15.38
N LEU A 142 -4.96 2.87 14.13
CA LEU A 142 -5.61 4.02 13.46
C LEU A 142 -6.70 3.49 12.54
N ASP A 143 -7.96 3.87 12.80
CA ASP A 143 -9.07 3.58 11.89
C ASP A 143 -9.11 4.63 10.77
N LEU A 144 -8.73 4.20 9.57
CA LEU A 144 -8.65 5.05 8.38
C LEU A 144 -9.46 4.45 7.22
N ARG A 145 -10.54 3.73 7.54
CA ARG A 145 -11.37 3.05 6.53
C ARG A 145 -11.94 4.04 5.53
N GLU A 146 -12.56 5.12 6.01
CA GLU A 146 -13.20 6.10 5.14
C GLU A 146 -12.19 6.89 4.31
N GLU A 147 -11.08 7.29 4.93
CA GLU A 147 -9.97 7.98 4.28
C GLU A 147 -9.36 7.11 3.18
N PHE A 148 -9.13 5.82 3.46
CA PHE A 148 -8.61 4.87 2.47
C PHE A 148 -9.60 4.64 1.33
N ARG A 149 -10.90 4.52 1.61
CA ARG A 149 -11.92 4.37 0.56
C ARG A 149 -11.91 5.56 -0.39
N ARG A 150 -11.85 6.79 0.15
CA ARG A 150 -11.75 8.02 -0.65
C ARG A 150 -10.44 8.15 -1.41
N ALA A 151 -9.32 7.87 -0.76
CA ALA A 151 -7.99 8.14 -1.30
C ALA A 151 -7.48 7.06 -2.27
N VAL A 152 -7.95 5.81 -2.14
CA VAL A 152 -7.39 4.66 -2.87
C VAL A 152 -8.46 3.89 -3.65
N VAL A 153 -9.61 3.58 -3.02
CA VAL A 153 -10.63 2.71 -3.64
C VAL A 153 -11.45 3.46 -4.69
N GLN A 154 -11.99 4.64 -4.39
CA GLN A 154 -12.76 5.43 -5.34
C GLN A 154 -11.94 5.80 -6.59
N PRO A 155 -10.66 6.24 -6.47
CA PRO A 155 -9.86 6.53 -7.65
C PRO A 155 -9.46 5.29 -8.45
N PHE A 156 -9.36 4.12 -7.79
CA PHE A 156 -9.21 2.86 -8.49
C PHE A 156 -10.44 2.58 -9.38
N SER A 157 -11.66 2.72 -8.84
CA SER A 157 -12.89 2.56 -9.63
C SER A 157 -13.00 3.59 -10.75
N ALA A 158 -12.71 4.87 -10.47
CA ALA A 158 -12.75 5.95 -11.46
C ALA A 158 -11.71 5.76 -12.59
N GLY A 159 -10.52 5.22 -12.28
CA GLY A 159 -9.52 4.91 -13.30
C GLY A 159 -10.02 3.86 -14.30
N TYR A 160 -10.68 2.80 -13.82
CA TYR A 160 -11.30 1.81 -14.71
C TYR A 160 -12.45 2.41 -15.52
N GLU A 161 -13.25 3.32 -14.94
CA GLU A 161 -14.27 4.09 -15.66
C GLU A 161 -13.68 5.06 -16.70
N ALA A 162 -12.43 5.48 -16.53
CA ALA A 162 -11.68 6.25 -17.53
C ALA A 162 -10.97 5.38 -18.58
N GLY A 163 -11.12 4.06 -18.53
CA GLY A 163 -10.43 3.12 -19.43
C GLY A 163 -8.96 2.88 -19.09
N GLU A 164 -8.52 3.28 -17.90
CA GLU A 164 -7.17 3.08 -17.41
C GLU A 164 -7.02 1.75 -16.65
N THR A 165 -5.80 1.39 -16.29
CA THR A 165 -5.49 0.26 -15.40
C THR A 165 -4.71 0.78 -14.20
N PRO A 166 -5.40 1.34 -13.18
CA PRO A 166 -4.74 1.97 -12.05
C PRO A 166 -3.99 0.96 -11.17
N ASN A 167 -2.88 1.41 -10.58
CA ASN A 167 -2.17 0.66 -9.53
C ASN A 167 -2.53 1.22 -8.14
N PRO A 168 -3.42 0.57 -7.36
CA PRO A 168 -3.84 1.10 -6.07
C PRO A 168 -2.74 1.02 -5.01
N CYS A 169 -1.78 0.09 -5.15
CA CYS A 169 -0.73 -0.14 -4.15
C CYS A 169 0.32 0.98 -4.14
N ILE A 170 0.73 1.46 -5.31
CA ILE A 170 1.70 2.56 -5.39
C ILE A 170 1.08 3.88 -4.95
N ARG A 171 -0.22 4.09 -5.23
CA ARG A 171 -0.97 5.24 -4.71
C ARG A 171 -1.10 5.17 -3.19
N CYS A 172 -1.48 4.01 -2.67
CA CYS A 172 -1.60 3.76 -1.24
C CYS A 172 -0.26 4.05 -0.51
N ASN A 173 0.86 3.53 -1.01
CA ASN A 173 2.15 3.80 -0.37
C ASN A 173 2.63 5.25 -0.60
N GLY A 174 2.49 5.79 -1.80
CA GLY A 174 3.05 7.08 -2.17
C GLY A 174 2.38 8.31 -1.58
N ALA A 175 1.06 8.27 -1.35
CA ALA A 175 0.26 9.48 -1.06
C ALA A 175 -0.83 9.27 -0.01
N PHE A 176 -0.81 8.14 0.71
CA PHE A 176 -1.81 7.86 1.75
C PHE A 176 -1.16 7.24 2.99
N ARG A 177 -0.69 5.99 2.89
CA ARG A 177 -0.17 5.22 4.00
C ARG A 177 1.00 5.93 4.69
N PHE A 178 1.99 6.38 3.92
CA PHE A 178 3.17 7.03 4.50
C PHE A 178 2.84 8.42 5.06
N ASP A 179 1.94 9.18 4.43
CA ASP A 179 1.51 10.47 4.95
C ASP A 179 0.80 10.33 6.31
N GLU A 180 -0.14 9.38 6.41
CA GLU A 180 -0.85 9.09 7.66
C GLU A 180 0.09 8.57 8.75
N LEU A 181 1.04 7.69 8.39
CA LEU A 181 2.04 7.18 9.34
C LEU A 181 3.03 8.26 9.78
N LEU A 182 3.48 9.16 8.91
CA LEU A 182 4.37 10.27 9.24
C LEU A 182 3.67 11.34 10.07
N ALA A 183 2.39 11.59 9.80
CA ALA A 183 1.54 12.44 10.62
C ALA A 183 1.40 11.87 12.04
N PHE A 184 1.12 10.57 12.15
CA PHE A 184 1.09 9.88 13.44
C PHE A 184 2.46 9.87 14.13
N THR A 185 3.54 9.62 13.40
CA THR A 185 4.93 9.65 13.91
C THR A 185 5.22 10.98 14.62
N SER A 186 4.77 12.08 14.01
CA SER A 186 4.92 13.42 14.58
C SER A 186 4.07 13.63 15.83
N ARG A 187 2.81 13.17 15.84
CA ARG A 187 1.91 13.21 17.01
C ARG A 187 2.41 12.36 18.18
N ALA A 188 3.01 11.22 17.88
CA ALA A 188 3.57 10.27 18.84
C ALA A 188 4.94 10.71 19.39
N GLY A 189 5.40 11.93 19.06
CA GLY A 189 6.67 12.46 19.54
C GLY A 189 7.89 11.67 19.06
N ALA A 190 7.78 10.98 17.92
CA ALA A 190 8.83 10.16 17.35
C ALA A 190 9.57 10.88 16.21
N GLU A 191 10.87 10.61 16.10
CA GLU A 191 11.74 11.22 15.08
C GLU A 191 11.61 10.49 13.73
N THR A 192 11.48 9.16 13.79
CA THR A 192 11.54 8.29 12.61
C THR A 192 10.37 7.33 12.49
N LEU A 193 10.01 7.01 11.26
CA LEU A 193 9.06 5.97 10.87
C LEU A 193 9.81 4.77 10.31
N TRP A 194 9.58 3.59 10.86
CA TRP A 194 10.19 2.34 10.43
C TRP A 194 9.13 1.43 9.81
N THR A 195 9.50 0.74 8.73
CA THR A 195 8.61 -0.23 8.08
C THR A 195 9.37 -1.49 7.69
N GLY A 196 8.68 -2.62 7.62
CA GLY A 196 9.28 -3.89 7.18
C GLY A 196 9.47 -4.04 5.66
N HIS A 197 9.65 -2.93 4.92
CA HIS A 197 9.86 -3.01 3.47
C HIS A 197 11.32 -3.36 3.12
N TYR A 198 11.49 -4.16 2.08
CA TYR A 198 12.79 -4.48 1.47
C TYR A 198 13.13 -3.44 0.41
N ALA A 199 13.59 -2.29 0.86
CA ALA A 199 14.09 -1.20 0.05
C ALA A 199 15.17 -0.45 0.84
N ARG A 200 15.94 0.38 0.17
CA ARG A 200 16.98 1.22 0.81
C ARG A 200 16.67 2.69 0.59
N VAL A 201 17.24 3.54 1.44
CA VAL A 201 17.29 4.98 1.21
C VAL A 201 18.73 5.34 0.90
N VAL A 202 18.95 6.02 -0.22
CA VAL A 202 20.27 6.53 -0.62
C VAL A 202 20.18 8.02 -0.86
N GLU A 203 21.27 8.73 -0.66
CA GLU A 203 21.35 10.15 -0.98
C GLU A 203 22.06 10.33 -2.33
N ARG A 204 21.44 11.08 -3.25
CA ARG A 204 22.09 11.52 -4.51
C ARG A 204 21.77 12.97 -4.78
N GLN A 205 22.81 13.75 -5.09
CA GLN A 205 22.70 15.18 -5.38
C GLN A 205 21.91 15.96 -4.30
N GLY A 206 22.10 15.62 -3.02
CA GLY A 206 21.42 16.26 -1.89
C GLY A 206 19.95 15.87 -1.71
N LYS A 207 19.47 14.83 -2.40
CA LYS A 207 18.11 14.29 -2.25
C LYS A 207 18.14 12.85 -1.75
N PHE A 208 17.23 12.52 -0.85
CA PHE A 208 16.97 11.14 -0.46
C PHE A 208 16.10 10.47 -1.52
N LEU A 209 16.53 9.30 -1.97
CA LEU A 209 15.87 8.49 -2.98
C LEU A 209 15.67 7.07 -2.46
N ILE A 210 14.60 6.41 -2.93
CA ILE A 210 14.45 4.98 -2.79
C ILE A 210 15.52 4.28 -3.64
N ALA A 211 16.10 3.20 -3.14
CA ALA A 211 16.91 2.27 -3.91
C ALA A 211 16.43 0.83 -3.72
N ARG A 212 16.78 -0.04 -4.67
CA ARG A 212 16.45 -1.47 -4.61
C ARG A 212 16.97 -2.11 -3.33
N GLY A 213 16.18 -2.97 -2.71
CA GLY A 213 16.65 -3.85 -1.64
C GLY A 213 17.66 -4.87 -2.17
N VAL A 214 18.54 -5.39 -1.30
CA VAL A 214 19.55 -6.39 -1.71
C VAL A 214 18.93 -7.73 -2.12
N ASP A 215 17.76 -8.08 -1.56
CA ASP A 215 16.99 -9.24 -1.99
C ASP A 215 16.14 -8.91 -3.21
N VAL A 216 16.68 -9.20 -4.39
CA VAL A 216 16.04 -8.96 -5.69
C VAL A 216 14.64 -9.58 -5.79
N ARG A 217 14.39 -10.71 -5.12
CA ARG A 217 13.07 -11.38 -5.17
C ARG A 217 12.02 -10.68 -4.31
N LYS A 218 12.47 -9.89 -3.35
CA LYS A 218 11.64 -9.21 -2.36
C LYS A 218 11.68 -7.70 -2.46
N ASP A 219 12.49 -7.16 -3.36
CA ASP A 219 12.59 -5.73 -3.62
C ASP A 219 11.22 -5.06 -3.77
N GLN A 220 10.99 -4.05 -2.93
CA GLN A 220 9.76 -3.27 -2.88
C GLN A 220 9.96 -1.83 -3.34
N SER A 221 11.12 -1.48 -3.90
CA SER A 221 11.44 -0.14 -4.38
C SER A 221 10.39 0.42 -5.34
N TYR A 222 9.86 -0.42 -6.24
CA TYR A 222 8.80 -0.03 -7.18
C TYR A 222 7.53 0.47 -6.48
N MET A 223 7.09 -0.18 -5.40
CA MET A 223 5.86 0.21 -4.69
C MET A 223 6.05 1.49 -3.86
N LEU A 224 7.30 1.86 -3.58
CA LEU A 224 7.69 3.02 -2.78
C LEU A 224 8.21 4.17 -3.67
N ALA A 225 8.22 3.99 -4.99
CA ALA A 225 8.92 4.86 -5.93
C ALA A 225 8.45 6.32 -5.93
N THR A 226 7.23 6.58 -5.44
CA THR A 226 6.60 7.91 -5.40
C THR A 226 6.81 8.64 -4.07
N LEU A 227 7.51 8.06 -3.10
CA LEU A 227 7.81 8.73 -1.83
C LEU A 227 8.69 9.96 -2.04
N SER A 228 8.34 11.06 -1.38
CA SER A 228 9.10 12.31 -1.45
C SER A 228 10.41 12.24 -0.68
N SER A 229 11.40 13.04 -1.09
CA SER A 229 12.68 13.17 -0.36
C SER A 229 12.46 13.58 1.11
N ASP A 230 11.47 14.42 1.40
CA ASP A 230 11.13 14.86 2.76
C ASP A 230 10.59 13.72 3.62
N ALA A 231 9.74 12.86 3.04
CA ALA A 231 9.30 11.63 3.70
C ALA A 231 10.50 10.71 3.98
N LEU A 232 11.35 10.49 2.98
CA LEU A 232 12.51 9.59 3.07
C LEU A 232 13.56 10.04 4.10
N ALA A 233 13.68 11.35 4.38
CA ALA A 233 14.53 11.84 5.45
C ALA A 233 14.17 11.24 6.83
N ARG A 234 12.88 10.95 7.05
CA ARG A 234 12.33 10.44 8.32
C ARG A 234 12.00 8.94 8.31
N VAL A 235 12.03 8.30 7.15
CA VAL A 235 11.70 6.88 7.01
C VAL A 235 12.94 6.00 7.10
N ARG A 236 12.80 4.81 7.71
CA ARG A 236 13.83 3.78 7.78
C ARG A 236 13.27 2.44 7.30
N PHE A 237 14.09 1.72 6.53
CA PHE A 237 13.82 0.38 6.00
C PHE A 237 14.88 -0.59 6.53
N PRO A 238 14.75 -1.08 7.77
CA PRO A 238 15.79 -1.90 8.40
C PRO A 238 16.09 -3.20 7.64
N LEU A 239 15.18 -3.68 6.80
CA LEU A 239 15.34 -4.93 6.05
C LEU A 239 15.95 -4.74 4.65
N GLY A 240 16.30 -3.52 4.27
CA GLY A 240 16.82 -3.20 2.93
C GLY A 240 18.14 -3.89 2.56
N GLU A 241 18.92 -4.26 3.57
CA GLU A 241 20.26 -4.89 3.46
C GLU A 241 20.24 -6.38 3.83
N GLN A 242 19.06 -7.01 3.89
CA GLN A 242 18.90 -8.40 4.33
C GLN A 242 17.99 -9.18 3.39
N SER A 243 18.24 -10.48 3.27
CA SER A 243 17.35 -11.43 2.59
C SER A 243 16.14 -11.82 3.44
N LYS A 244 15.05 -12.24 2.79
CA LYS A 244 13.87 -12.73 3.52
C LYS A 244 14.16 -13.95 4.37
N GLU A 245 15.08 -14.81 3.94
CA GLU A 245 15.53 -15.95 4.71
C GLU A 245 16.22 -15.53 6.02
N GLU A 246 17.12 -14.55 5.96
CA GLU A 246 17.78 -14.01 7.15
C GLU A 246 16.78 -13.32 8.08
N THR A 247 15.81 -12.56 7.55
CA THR A 247 14.73 -11.95 8.37
C THR A 247 13.93 -13.01 9.12
N ARG A 248 13.61 -14.15 8.47
CA ARG A 248 12.92 -15.27 9.13
C ARG A 248 13.78 -15.92 10.21
N ALA A 249 15.08 -16.06 9.97
CA ALA A 249 16.01 -16.62 10.95
C ALA A 249 16.13 -15.72 12.20
N GLU A 250 16.20 -14.39 12.00
CA GLU A 250 16.23 -13.41 13.09
C GLU A 250 14.94 -13.43 13.92
N ALA A 251 13.77 -13.47 13.27
CA ALA A 251 12.49 -13.59 13.95
C ALA A 251 12.41 -14.88 14.79
N ALA A 252 12.86 -16.01 14.24
CA ALA A 252 12.87 -17.29 14.93
C ALA A 252 13.82 -17.27 16.15
N ALA A 253 15.00 -16.67 16.00
CA ALA A 253 15.97 -16.53 17.10
C ALA A 253 15.42 -15.66 18.25
N ALA A 254 14.59 -14.66 17.92
CA ALA A 254 13.92 -13.80 18.90
C ALA A 254 12.62 -14.40 19.47
N GLY A 255 12.23 -15.61 19.06
CA GLY A 255 10.98 -16.25 19.50
C GLY A 255 9.72 -15.55 18.99
N LEU A 256 9.83 -14.71 17.95
CA LEU A 256 8.69 -14.00 17.37
C LEU A 256 7.87 -14.98 16.53
N ALA A 257 6.58 -15.08 16.83
CA ALA A 257 5.67 -15.91 16.06
C ALA A 257 5.62 -15.41 14.61
N ALA A 258 6.07 -16.22 13.67
CA ALA A 258 5.82 -15.98 12.26
C ALA A 258 4.32 -16.23 12.01
N ALA A 259 3.50 -15.18 12.05
CA ALA A 259 2.16 -15.28 11.51
C ALA A 259 2.30 -15.72 10.05
N GLY A 260 1.73 -16.88 9.71
CA GLY A 260 1.77 -17.49 8.38
C GLY A 260 0.95 -16.73 7.34
N GLY A 261 1.09 -15.41 7.30
CA GLY A 261 0.40 -14.53 6.37
C GLY A 261 0.85 -14.82 4.95
N ARG A 262 -0.12 -15.13 4.09
CA ARG A 262 0.10 -15.19 2.63
C ARG A 262 0.52 -13.80 2.15
N GLU A 263 1.53 -13.75 1.29
CA GLU A 263 1.87 -12.50 0.61
C GLU A 263 0.73 -12.13 -0.33
N SER A 264 0.11 -10.97 -0.11
CA SER A 264 -0.97 -10.50 -0.95
C SER A 264 -0.40 -9.94 -2.25
N GLN A 265 -0.68 -10.63 -3.36
CA GLN A 265 -0.29 -10.21 -4.71
C GLN A 265 -1.35 -9.32 -5.39
N GLU A 266 -2.52 -9.17 -4.77
CA GLU A 266 -3.66 -8.42 -5.29
C GLU A 266 -3.94 -7.18 -4.42
N ALA A 267 -4.79 -6.27 -4.91
CA ALA A 267 -5.22 -5.12 -4.13
C ALA A 267 -5.86 -5.60 -2.81
N CYS A 268 -5.33 -5.14 -1.67
CA CYS A 268 -5.66 -5.74 -0.37
C CYS A 268 -7.15 -5.65 0.00
N PHE A 269 -7.87 -4.64 -0.51
CA PHE A 269 -9.29 -4.44 -0.25
C PHE A 269 -10.20 -5.41 -1.02
N LEU A 270 -9.69 -6.11 -2.04
CA LEU A 270 -10.45 -7.13 -2.79
C LEU A 270 -10.50 -8.48 -2.07
N GLY A 271 -9.63 -8.71 -1.09
CA GLY A 271 -9.61 -9.95 -0.30
C GLY A 271 -9.53 -11.23 -1.14
N GLY A 272 -8.83 -11.21 -2.29
CA GLY A 272 -8.74 -12.36 -3.20
C GLY A 272 -9.86 -12.49 -4.23
N GLY A 273 -10.77 -11.51 -4.32
CA GLY A 273 -11.84 -11.47 -5.32
C GLY A 273 -11.40 -10.86 -6.66
N ASP A 274 -12.17 -11.14 -7.73
CA ASP A 274 -11.97 -10.51 -9.03
C ASP A 274 -12.37 -9.03 -8.95
N TYR A 275 -11.47 -8.14 -9.40
CA TYR A 275 -11.73 -6.70 -9.46
C TYR A 275 -12.98 -6.38 -10.29
N ARG A 276 -13.32 -7.23 -11.29
CA ARG A 276 -14.49 -7.01 -12.14
C ARG A 276 -15.80 -7.13 -11.36
N ASP A 277 -15.87 -8.10 -10.46
CA ASP A 277 -17.05 -8.31 -9.62
C ASP A 277 -17.16 -7.19 -8.59
N PHE A 278 -16.03 -6.72 -8.07
CA PHE A 278 -15.96 -5.55 -7.21
C PHE A 278 -16.46 -4.28 -7.92
N LEU A 279 -15.97 -4.00 -9.13
CA LEU A 279 -16.38 -2.81 -9.90
C LEU A 279 -17.86 -2.85 -10.27
N ALA A 280 -18.41 -4.03 -10.58
CA ALA A 280 -19.86 -4.19 -10.78
C ALA A 280 -20.66 -3.82 -9.52
N ARG A 281 -20.17 -4.21 -8.32
CA ARG A 281 -20.79 -3.83 -7.03
C ARG A 281 -20.64 -2.34 -6.72
N GLU A 282 -19.53 -1.72 -7.12
CA GLU A 282 -19.31 -0.28 -7.00
C GLU A 282 -20.15 0.55 -7.99
N GLY A 283 -20.92 -0.11 -8.87
CA GLY A 283 -21.91 0.53 -9.72
C GLY A 283 -21.44 0.80 -11.15
N LEU A 284 -20.30 0.26 -11.59
CA LEU A 284 -19.89 0.38 -12.99
C LEU A 284 -20.89 -0.36 -13.89
N ALA A 285 -21.44 0.36 -14.86
CA ALA A 285 -22.50 -0.13 -15.72
C ALA A 285 -22.02 -1.35 -16.55
N THR A 286 -22.81 -2.42 -16.50
CA THR A 286 -22.60 -3.63 -17.29
C THR A 286 -23.42 -3.51 -18.58
N GLU A 287 -22.84 -2.87 -19.59
CA GLU A 287 -23.50 -2.60 -20.87
C GLU A 287 -22.79 -3.32 -22.02
N SER A 288 -23.59 -3.83 -22.97
CA SER A 288 -23.04 -4.56 -24.11
C SER A 288 -22.24 -3.65 -25.04
N GLY A 289 -20.94 -3.92 -25.16
CA GLY A 289 -20.00 -3.22 -26.04
C GLY A 289 -19.46 -4.11 -27.15
N ALA A 290 -18.76 -3.51 -28.12
CA ALA A 290 -18.20 -4.20 -29.27
C ALA A 290 -16.72 -4.56 -29.05
N ILE A 291 -16.34 -5.78 -29.43
CA ILE A 291 -14.93 -6.16 -29.58
C ILE A 291 -14.55 -5.92 -31.04
N LEU A 292 -13.58 -5.05 -31.28
CA LEU A 292 -13.15 -4.59 -32.61
C LEU A 292 -11.74 -5.09 -32.92
N ASP A 293 -11.43 -5.34 -34.19
CA ASP A 293 -10.03 -5.40 -34.64
C ASP A 293 -9.44 -3.99 -34.86
N ALA A 294 -8.14 -3.93 -35.18
CA ALA A 294 -7.45 -2.65 -35.45
C ALA A 294 -8.03 -1.86 -36.64
N GLY A 295 -8.76 -2.52 -37.55
CA GLY A 295 -9.46 -1.89 -38.68
C GLY A 295 -10.90 -1.47 -38.35
N GLY A 296 -11.36 -1.66 -37.11
CA GLY A 296 -12.71 -1.33 -36.67
C GLY A 296 -13.77 -2.40 -37.00
N LYS A 297 -13.37 -3.58 -37.48
CA LYS A 297 -14.32 -4.68 -37.74
C LYS A 297 -14.76 -5.29 -36.43
N VAL A 298 -16.08 -5.46 -36.26
CA VAL A 298 -16.66 -6.15 -35.11
C VAL A 298 -16.33 -7.65 -35.17
N LEU A 299 -15.68 -8.15 -34.13
CA LEU A 299 -15.33 -9.56 -33.92
C LEU A 299 -16.23 -10.26 -32.89
N GLY A 300 -16.85 -9.48 -32.00
CA GLY A 300 -17.71 -10.01 -30.94
C GLY A 300 -18.28 -8.90 -30.05
N ARG A 301 -18.79 -9.31 -28.90
CA ARG A 301 -19.38 -8.43 -27.89
C ARG A 301 -18.87 -8.76 -26.50
N HIS A 302 -18.96 -7.78 -25.60
CA HIS A 302 -18.59 -7.91 -24.19
C HIS A 302 -19.57 -7.14 -23.31
N ASP A 303 -19.48 -7.32 -21.99
CA ASP A 303 -20.38 -6.71 -21.00
C ASP A 303 -19.74 -5.51 -20.26
N GLY A 304 -19.11 -4.61 -21.01
CA GLY A 304 -18.43 -3.42 -20.49
C GLY A 304 -16.91 -3.45 -20.69
N TYR A 305 -16.34 -2.35 -21.20
CA TYR A 305 -14.92 -2.26 -21.57
C TYR A 305 -13.98 -2.35 -20.34
N TRP A 306 -14.44 -1.87 -19.19
CA TRP A 306 -13.69 -1.86 -17.92
C TRP A 306 -13.35 -3.27 -17.40
N ARG A 307 -13.96 -4.32 -17.96
CA ARG A 307 -13.63 -5.73 -17.67
C ARG A 307 -12.34 -6.20 -18.35
N PHE A 308 -11.72 -5.36 -19.16
CA PHE A 308 -10.56 -5.69 -19.98
C PHE A 308 -9.36 -4.81 -19.62
N THR A 309 -8.19 -5.40 -19.70
CA THR A 309 -6.90 -4.72 -19.44
C THR A 309 -6.00 -4.88 -20.66
N SER A 310 -5.22 -3.84 -21.00
CA SER A 310 -4.25 -3.94 -22.10
C SER A 310 -3.31 -5.13 -21.92
N GLY A 311 -3.07 -5.88 -23.00
CA GLY A 311 -2.34 -7.13 -23.01
C GLY A 311 -3.12 -8.37 -22.56
N GLN A 312 -4.39 -8.25 -22.15
CA GLN A 312 -5.21 -9.40 -21.80
C GLN A 312 -5.45 -10.30 -23.03
N ARG A 313 -5.14 -11.59 -22.90
CA ARG A 313 -5.39 -12.61 -23.94
C ARG A 313 -6.63 -13.46 -23.68
N ARG A 314 -6.88 -13.82 -22.42
CA ARG A 314 -7.96 -14.75 -22.02
C ARG A 314 -9.26 -14.01 -21.81
N GLY A 315 -10.39 -14.70 -21.94
CA GLY A 315 -11.71 -14.14 -21.65
C GLY A 315 -12.23 -13.14 -22.69
N LEU A 316 -11.68 -13.13 -23.90
CA LEU A 316 -12.16 -12.24 -24.98
C LEU A 316 -13.48 -12.72 -25.61
N GLY A 317 -13.78 -14.02 -25.56
CA GLY A 317 -15.02 -14.55 -26.14
C GLY A 317 -15.11 -14.47 -27.67
N VAL A 318 -14.00 -14.24 -28.37
CA VAL A 318 -13.94 -14.16 -29.84
C VAL A 318 -13.16 -15.33 -30.44
N ALA A 319 -13.68 -15.87 -31.54
CA ALA A 319 -12.97 -16.89 -32.33
C ALA A 319 -12.05 -16.19 -33.34
N ALA A 320 -10.76 -16.54 -33.34
CA ALA A 320 -9.77 -15.99 -34.26
C ALA A 320 -8.78 -17.08 -34.68
N THR A 321 -8.26 -16.96 -35.91
CA THR A 321 -7.27 -17.90 -36.48
C THR A 321 -5.89 -17.78 -35.82
N ARG A 322 -5.62 -16.66 -35.14
CA ARG A 322 -4.41 -16.42 -34.36
C ARG A 322 -4.77 -15.83 -32.99
N PRO A 323 -3.91 -15.97 -31.96
CA PRO A 323 -4.15 -15.36 -30.66
C PRO A 323 -4.32 -13.84 -30.77
N LEU A 324 -5.36 -13.32 -30.12
CA LEU A 324 -5.62 -11.89 -29.99
C LEU A 324 -5.41 -11.43 -28.55
N TYR A 325 -5.07 -10.16 -28.40
CA TYR A 325 -4.80 -9.47 -27.14
C TYR A 325 -5.53 -8.12 -27.16
N VAL A 326 -5.99 -7.66 -26.01
CA VAL A 326 -6.53 -6.30 -25.84
C VAL A 326 -5.42 -5.29 -26.08
N LEU A 327 -5.53 -4.49 -27.14
CA LEU A 327 -4.61 -3.38 -27.40
C LEU A 327 -4.96 -2.19 -26.51
N ARG A 328 -6.24 -1.81 -26.53
CA ARG A 328 -6.78 -0.71 -25.73
C ARG A 328 -8.29 -0.89 -25.48
N THR A 329 -8.78 -0.17 -24.48
CA THR A 329 -10.20 0.02 -24.20
C THR A 329 -10.61 1.43 -24.59
N GLU A 330 -11.85 1.61 -25.04
CA GLU A 330 -12.38 2.91 -25.46
C GLU A 330 -13.68 3.21 -24.69
N PRO A 331 -13.62 3.98 -23.59
CA PRO A 331 -14.79 4.29 -22.77
C PRO A 331 -15.91 5.00 -23.56
N SER A 332 -15.55 5.96 -24.41
CA SER A 332 -16.51 6.79 -25.16
C SER A 332 -17.36 6.00 -26.15
N SER A 333 -16.85 4.88 -26.67
CA SER A 333 -17.54 4.00 -27.62
C SER A 333 -18.01 2.69 -26.97
N ASN A 334 -17.72 2.48 -25.68
CA ASN A 334 -17.85 1.20 -24.97
C ASN A 334 -17.29 0.04 -25.83
N SER A 335 -16.06 0.18 -26.30
CA SER A 335 -15.44 -0.84 -27.16
C SER A 335 -14.08 -1.30 -26.66
N VAL A 336 -13.70 -2.51 -27.11
CA VAL A 336 -12.42 -3.13 -26.80
C VAL A 336 -11.75 -3.46 -28.12
N VAL A 337 -10.58 -2.87 -28.36
CA VAL A 337 -9.81 -3.10 -29.58
C VAL A 337 -8.81 -4.20 -29.32
N VAL A 338 -8.84 -5.25 -30.15
CA VAL A 338 -7.97 -6.41 -30.04
C VAL A 338 -7.12 -6.59 -31.30
N GLY A 339 -5.94 -7.14 -31.11
CA GLY A 339 -4.98 -7.38 -32.18
C GLY A 339 -3.98 -8.47 -31.81
N PRO A 340 -3.05 -8.79 -32.70
CA PRO A 340 -1.95 -9.67 -32.38
C PRO A 340 -1.01 -9.08 -31.33
N LYS A 341 -0.09 -9.90 -30.84
CA LYS A 341 0.87 -9.49 -29.81
C LYS A 341 1.79 -8.37 -30.30
N GLU A 342 2.15 -8.39 -31.57
CA GLU A 342 3.07 -7.42 -32.17
C GLU A 342 2.53 -5.98 -32.08
N ASP A 343 1.20 -5.81 -32.10
CA ASP A 343 0.54 -4.51 -32.02
C ASP A 343 0.50 -3.96 -30.57
N LEU A 344 0.98 -4.73 -29.58
CA LEU A 344 1.16 -4.26 -28.19
C LEU A 344 2.53 -3.62 -27.94
N ALA A 345 3.43 -3.66 -28.93
CA ALA A 345 4.78 -3.19 -28.79
C ALA A 345 4.79 -1.67 -28.58
N VAL A 346 5.23 -1.25 -27.40
CA VAL A 346 5.42 0.15 -27.03
C VAL A 346 6.92 0.44 -27.02
N THR A 347 7.30 1.55 -27.65
CA THR A 347 8.68 2.04 -27.69
C THR A 347 8.81 3.42 -27.07
N ARG A 348 7.70 4.14 -26.87
CA ARG A 348 7.67 5.41 -26.17
C ARG A 348 6.60 5.44 -25.09
N VAL A 349 6.96 6.01 -23.94
CA VAL A 349 6.05 6.19 -22.80
C VAL A 349 6.16 7.62 -22.31
N ASP A 350 5.03 8.30 -22.18
CA ASP A 350 4.94 9.60 -21.52
C ASP A 350 4.28 9.40 -20.14
N ALA A 351 4.88 9.99 -19.10
CA ALA A 351 4.46 9.83 -17.72
C ALA A 351 4.35 11.18 -16.99
N GLU A 352 3.24 11.38 -16.27
CA GLU A 352 3.02 12.52 -15.40
C GLU A 352 3.57 12.23 -14.00
N GLY A 353 4.46 13.09 -13.50
CA GLY A 353 5.19 12.86 -12.26
C GLY A 353 6.47 13.67 -12.20
N ALA A 354 7.54 13.08 -11.67
CA ALA A 354 8.80 13.79 -11.51
C ALA A 354 10.02 12.91 -11.81
N LEU A 355 11.04 13.55 -12.40
CA LEU A 355 12.43 13.12 -12.24
C LEU A 355 12.96 13.75 -10.95
N TYR A 356 13.33 12.91 -10.00
CA TYR A 356 13.86 13.35 -8.72
C TYR A 356 15.28 13.89 -8.86
N VAL A 357 16.07 13.29 -9.75
CA VAL A 357 17.39 13.78 -10.16
C VAL A 357 17.50 13.78 -11.69
N PRO A 358 18.22 14.74 -12.28
CA PRO A 358 18.40 14.79 -13.74
C PRO A 358 19.20 13.58 -14.22
N VAL A 359 18.62 12.84 -15.17
CA VAL A 359 19.26 11.72 -15.88
C VAL A 359 18.85 11.78 -17.35
N SER A 360 19.73 11.32 -18.25
CA SER A 360 19.43 11.18 -19.68
C SER A 360 19.19 9.73 -20.09
N ARG A 361 19.53 8.76 -19.23
CA ARG A 361 19.34 7.32 -19.43
C ARG A 361 19.06 6.63 -18.10
N GLY A 362 18.34 5.52 -18.14
CA GLY A 362 18.08 4.68 -16.98
C GLY A 362 17.38 3.38 -17.37
N GLU A 363 17.02 2.57 -16.38
CA GLU A 363 16.19 1.39 -16.57
C GLU A 363 14.72 1.73 -16.23
N ALA A 364 13.83 1.67 -17.20
CA ALA A 364 12.41 1.90 -17.05
C ALA A 364 11.67 0.61 -16.65
N LYS A 365 10.96 0.64 -15.54
CA LYS A 365 10.03 -0.41 -15.11
C LYS A 365 8.60 0.12 -15.21
N LEU A 366 7.81 -0.49 -16.08
CA LEU A 366 6.48 0.00 -16.48
C LEU A 366 5.32 -0.76 -15.82
N ARG A 367 5.64 -1.84 -15.10
CA ARG A 367 4.67 -2.65 -14.35
C ARG A 367 5.39 -3.41 -13.24
N TYR A 368 4.69 -3.61 -12.13
CA TYR A 368 5.16 -4.50 -11.07
C TYR A 368 5.37 -5.93 -11.60
N GLY A 369 6.46 -6.59 -11.17
CA GLY A 369 6.84 -7.93 -11.61
C GLY A 369 7.43 -8.03 -13.03
N SER A 370 7.39 -6.97 -13.84
CA SER A 370 8.09 -6.94 -15.13
C SER A 370 9.59 -6.61 -14.95
N PRO A 371 10.46 -7.08 -15.85
CA PRO A 371 11.83 -6.60 -15.90
C PRO A 371 11.86 -5.09 -16.22
N ALA A 372 12.88 -4.40 -15.76
CA ALA A 372 13.18 -3.06 -16.22
C ALA A 372 13.90 -3.13 -17.57
N VAL A 373 13.68 -2.15 -18.45
CA VAL A 373 14.33 -2.08 -19.76
C VAL A 373 15.13 -0.80 -19.89
N PRO A 374 16.28 -0.80 -20.58
CA PRO A 374 17.02 0.43 -20.85
C PRO A 374 16.17 1.44 -21.63
N ALA A 375 16.27 2.72 -21.25
CA ALA A 375 15.56 3.81 -21.88
C ALA A 375 16.37 5.10 -21.88
N VAL A 376 16.19 5.91 -22.92
CA VAL A 376 16.56 7.33 -22.94
C VAL A 376 15.46 8.10 -22.21
N VAL A 377 15.87 9.01 -21.32
CA VAL A 377 14.98 9.75 -20.43
C VAL A 377 15.04 11.22 -20.81
N SER A 378 13.88 11.82 -21.06
CA SER A 378 13.76 13.26 -21.30
C SER A 378 12.78 13.89 -20.32
N ALA A 379 13.20 14.98 -19.68
CA ALA A 379 12.29 15.75 -18.82
C ALA A 379 11.18 16.40 -19.66
N ALA A 380 9.96 16.41 -19.14
CA ALA A 380 8.82 17.08 -19.73
C ALA A 380 8.16 18.00 -18.68
N ASN A 381 7.31 18.93 -19.12
CA ASN A 381 6.56 19.76 -18.19
C ASN A 381 5.59 18.87 -17.38
N GLY A 382 5.75 18.82 -16.06
CA GLY A 382 4.94 17.99 -15.17
C GLY A 382 5.24 16.48 -15.25
N GLY A 383 6.38 16.06 -15.81
CA GLY A 383 6.66 14.64 -16.01
C GLY A 383 7.96 14.32 -16.73
N PHE A 384 7.96 13.19 -17.44
CA PHE A 384 9.07 12.76 -18.29
C PHE A 384 8.57 11.85 -19.41
N SER A 385 9.37 11.76 -20.47
CA SER A 385 9.20 10.79 -21.53
C SER A 385 10.34 9.78 -21.54
N LEU A 386 10.02 8.58 -21.99
CA LEU A 386 10.94 7.46 -22.12
C LEU A 386 10.93 6.97 -23.56
N GLU A 387 12.11 6.91 -24.18
CA GLU A 387 12.32 6.13 -25.41
C GLU A 387 12.98 4.81 -25.02
N LEU A 388 12.23 3.71 -25.14
CA LEU A 388 12.66 2.38 -24.74
C LEU A 388 13.59 1.80 -25.80
N GLU A 389 14.73 1.25 -25.38
CA GLU A 389 15.69 0.61 -26.30
C GLU A 389 15.21 -0.75 -26.79
N GLU A 390 14.24 -1.34 -26.08
CA GLU A 390 13.55 -2.56 -26.45
C GLU A 390 12.04 -2.36 -26.33
N ALA A 391 11.28 -2.89 -27.29
CA ALA A 391 9.83 -2.79 -27.26
C ALA A 391 9.23 -3.58 -26.10
N VAL A 392 8.37 -2.93 -25.31
CA VAL A 392 7.67 -3.54 -24.18
C VAL A 392 6.21 -3.75 -24.55
N ASN A 393 5.70 -4.95 -24.31
CA ASN A 393 4.29 -5.26 -24.57
C ASN A 393 3.41 -4.95 -23.36
N ALA A 394 2.15 -4.60 -23.61
CA ALA A 394 1.10 -4.47 -22.59
C ALA A 394 1.39 -3.41 -21.52
N VAL A 395 1.95 -2.27 -21.95
CA VAL A 395 2.03 -1.06 -21.14
C VAL A 395 0.64 -0.41 -21.11
N ALA A 396 0.14 -0.09 -19.93
CA ALA A 396 -1.21 0.41 -19.75
C ALA A 396 -1.19 1.79 -19.10
N ARG A 397 -2.05 2.70 -19.59
CA ARG A 397 -2.32 3.99 -18.95
C ARG A 397 -2.85 3.76 -17.52
N GLY A 398 -2.47 4.63 -16.59
CA GLY A 398 -2.79 4.49 -15.16
C GLY A 398 -1.84 3.57 -14.36
N GLN A 399 -0.98 2.79 -15.02
CA GLN A 399 0.19 2.19 -14.36
C GLN A 399 1.25 3.28 -14.06
N VAL A 400 2.31 2.91 -13.35
CA VAL A 400 3.39 3.85 -13.02
C VAL A 400 4.68 3.44 -13.71
N ALA A 401 5.29 4.37 -14.42
CA ALA A 401 6.64 4.25 -14.90
C ALA A 401 7.61 4.64 -13.78
N VAL A 402 8.56 3.75 -13.48
CA VAL A 402 9.65 4.00 -12.52
C VAL A 402 10.98 3.91 -13.25
N VAL A 403 11.81 4.93 -13.12
CA VAL A 403 13.14 5.01 -13.73
C VAL A 403 14.18 4.73 -12.66
N TYR A 404 15.03 3.72 -12.90
CA TYR A 404 16.17 3.38 -12.06
C TYR A 404 17.47 3.85 -12.69
N TYR A 405 18.42 4.29 -11.87
CA TYR A 405 19.80 4.54 -12.25
C TYR A 405 20.71 4.15 -11.08
N ASP A 406 21.66 3.23 -11.32
CA ASP A 406 22.50 2.62 -10.28
C ASP A 406 21.68 2.16 -9.04
N ASP A 407 20.63 1.37 -9.30
CA ASP A 407 19.65 0.86 -8.32
C ASP A 407 18.78 1.91 -7.59
N ALA A 408 19.03 3.21 -7.76
CA ALA A 408 18.22 4.27 -7.19
C ALA A 408 17.03 4.63 -8.10
N VAL A 409 15.87 4.86 -7.51
CA VAL A 409 14.70 5.43 -8.19
C VAL A 409 14.97 6.91 -8.44
N VAL A 410 15.21 7.25 -9.69
CA VAL A 410 15.52 8.62 -10.14
C VAL A 410 14.32 9.34 -10.74
N GLY A 411 13.23 8.62 -10.99
CA GLY A 411 11.96 9.22 -11.37
C GLY A 411 10.79 8.24 -11.27
N ALA A 412 9.60 8.78 -11.03
CA ALA A 412 8.37 8.01 -11.04
C ALA A 412 7.18 8.87 -11.49
N GLY A 413 6.27 8.28 -12.25
CA GLY A 413 5.09 8.97 -12.76
C GLY A 413 4.02 8.04 -13.32
N VAL A 414 2.77 8.49 -13.29
CA VAL A 414 1.64 7.75 -13.87
C VAL A 414 1.74 7.82 -15.39
N ILE A 415 1.64 6.66 -16.05
CA ILE A 415 1.68 6.54 -17.50
C ILE A 415 0.41 7.15 -18.08
N THR A 416 0.57 8.21 -18.86
CA THR A 416 -0.54 8.95 -19.48
C THR A 416 -0.68 8.62 -20.96
N ASP A 417 0.41 8.29 -21.65
CA ASP A 417 0.42 7.91 -23.07
C ASP A 417 1.48 6.85 -23.40
N VAL A 418 1.22 6.09 -24.46
CA VAL A 418 2.08 5.01 -24.97
C VAL A 418 2.06 4.98 -26.50
N ALA A 419 3.22 4.83 -27.13
CA ALA A 419 3.36 4.78 -28.59
C ALA A 419 4.39 3.76 -29.10
#